data_AF-A0A3N9N5X5-F1
#
_entry.id   AF-A0A3N9N5X5-F1
#
_cell.length_a   1.000
_cell.length_b   1.000
_cell.length_c   1.000
_cell.angle_alpha   90.00
_cell.angle_beta   90.00
_cell.angle_gamma   90.00
#
_symmetry.space_group_name_H-M   'P 1'
#
loop_
_entity.id
_entity.type
_entity.pdbx_description
1 polymer ?
#
loop_
_entity_poly.entity_id
_entity_poly.type
_entity_poly.pdbx_seq_one_letter_code
_entity_poly.pdbx_strand_id
1 'polypeptide(L)'
;TMAETVTMISFAKIIRKINIKTILLISMFLTVVRWLPFGYMHVWWQIIPLQLLHAFTLTFGYIGAATFMDLESPQEIRFSAQAFYSTFVLNSAAIAGAFFGGQISQAWGYQWLYLIAGMVTLVAALFMAVFVKAPRHPAHG
;
A
#
# COMPACT_ATOMS: atom_id res chain seq x y z
N THR A 1 -12.71 8.99 0.95
CA THR A 1 -12.91 9.53 2.32
C THR A 1 -13.88 8.72 3.16
N MET A 2 -15.19 8.65 2.89
CA MET A 2 -16.09 7.84 3.75
C MET A 2 -15.75 6.33 3.76
N ALA A 3 -15.49 5.74 2.60
CA ALA A 3 -15.09 4.33 2.51
C ALA A 3 -13.72 4.05 3.16
N GLU A 4 -12.79 5.00 3.09
CA GLU A 4 -11.49 4.91 3.76
C GLU A 4 -11.67 4.91 5.27
N THR A 5 -12.39 5.89 5.82
CA THR A 5 -12.68 5.96 7.26
C THR A 5 -13.32 4.68 7.78
N VAL A 6 -14.30 4.12 7.05
CA VAL A 6 -14.94 2.84 7.42
C VAL A 6 -13.93 1.69 7.41
N THR A 7 -13.05 1.62 6.41
CA THR A 7 -12.02 0.58 6.30
C THR A 7 -10.97 0.73 7.41
N MET A 8 -10.57 1.97 7.75
CA MET A 8 -9.65 2.29 8.84
C MET A 8 -10.22 1.89 10.20
N ILE A 9 -11.50 2.17 10.47
CA ILE A 9 -12.18 1.71 11.69
C ILE A 9 -12.23 0.18 11.74
N SER A 10 -12.46 -0.46 10.59
CA SER A 10 -12.52 -1.92 10.49
C SER A 10 -11.15 -2.59 10.63
N PHE A 11 -10.06 -1.88 10.37
CA PHE A 11 -8.69 -2.39 10.41
C PHE A 11 -8.35 -3.04 11.76
N ALA A 12 -8.76 -2.43 12.87
CA ALA A 12 -8.54 -2.97 14.21
C ALA A 12 -9.19 -4.36 14.43
N LYS A 13 -10.32 -4.64 13.77
CA LYS A 13 -10.97 -5.97 13.80
C LYS A 13 -10.26 -6.95 12.87
N ILE A 14 -9.74 -6.48 11.75
CA ILE A 14 -9.08 -7.30 10.73
C ILE A 14 -7.73 -7.80 11.24
N ILE A 15 -6.92 -6.93 11.84
CA ILE A 15 -5.58 -7.28 12.33
C ILE A 15 -5.61 -8.27 13.51
N ARG A 16 -6.73 -8.39 14.22
CA ARG A 16 -6.93 -9.43 15.25
C ARG A 16 -7.12 -10.83 14.65
N LYS A 17 -7.50 -10.93 13.37
CA LYS A 17 -7.82 -12.19 12.69
C LYS A 17 -6.79 -12.58 11.63
N ILE A 18 -6.08 -11.60 11.09
CA ILE A 18 -5.17 -11.78 9.95
C ILE A 18 -3.81 -11.20 10.31
N ASN A 19 -2.75 -11.96 10.04
CA ASN A 19 -1.39 -11.47 10.27
C ASN A 19 -1.08 -10.24 9.40
N ILE A 20 -0.20 -9.37 9.90
CA ILE A 20 0.09 -8.09 9.24
C ILE A 20 0.76 -8.25 7.87
N LYS A 21 1.58 -9.29 7.69
CA LYS A 21 2.22 -9.60 6.39
C LYS A 21 1.18 -9.89 5.32
N THR A 22 0.16 -10.68 5.63
CA THR A 22 -0.94 -11.02 4.72
C THR A 22 -1.76 -9.78 4.40
N ILE A 23 -2.02 -8.90 5.36
CA ILE A 23 -2.72 -7.63 5.12
C ILE A 23 -1.94 -6.76 4.11
N LEU A 24 -0.61 -6.65 4.29
CA LEU A 24 0.25 -5.92 3.36
C LEU A 24 0.28 -6.54 1.96
N LEU A 25 0.40 -7.87 1.86
CA LEU A 25 0.35 -8.58 0.59
C LEU A 25 -0.99 -8.40 -0.13
N ILE A 26 -2.12 -8.43 0.61
CA ILE A 26 -3.45 -8.12 0.06
C ILE A 26 -3.47 -6.68 -0.47
N SER A 27 -2.94 -5.72 0.28
CA SER A 27 -2.86 -4.32 -0.17
C SER A 27 -2.10 -4.17 -1.48
N MET A 28 -0.92 -4.80 -1.58
CA MET A 28 -0.09 -4.75 -2.78
C MET A 28 -0.78 -5.43 -3.96
N PHE A 29 -1.43 -6.58 -3.74
CA PHE A 29 -2.21 -7.25 -4.78
C PHE A 29 -3.37 -6.38 -5.28
N LEU A 30 -4.17 -5.81 -4.39
CA LEU A 30 -5.27 -4.90 -4.76
C LEU A 30 -4.74 -3.66 -5.48
N THR A 31 -3.54 -3.21 -5.16
CA THR A 31 -2.87 -2.11 -5.87
C THR A 31 -2.53 -2.52 -7.30
N VAL A 32 -1.94 -3.69 -7.52
CA VAL A 32 -1.67 -4.20 -8.89
C VAL A 32 -2.97 -4.31 -9.68
N VAL A 33 -4.00 -4.93 -9.10
CA VAL A 33 -5.33 -5.08 -9.73
C VAL A 33 -5.97 -3.72 -10.03
N ARG A 34 -5.72 -2.70 -9.20
CA ARG A 34 -6.24 -1.35 -9.42
C ARG A 34 -5.51 -0.60 -10.54
N TRP A 35 -4.19 -0.73 -10.63
CA TRP A 35 -3.38 0.06 -11.56
C TRP A 35 -3.40 -0.49 -13.00
N LEU A 36 -3.42 -1.82 -13.19
CA LEU A 36 -3.41 -2.41 -14.53
C LEU A 36 -4.61 -1.96 -15.41
N PRO A 37 -5.86 -1.91 -14.90
CA PRO A 37 -7.00 -1.45 -15.69
C PRO A 37 -6.92 0.03 -16.08
N PHE A 38 -6.32 0.90 -15.25
CA PHE A 38 -6.21 2.33 -15.57
C PHE A 38 -5.46 2.59 -16.88
N GLY A 39 -4.59 1.67 -17.31
CA GLY A 39 -3.94 1.78 -18.62
C GLY A 39 -4.87 1.60 -19.83
N TYR A 40 -6.06 1.03 -19.64
CA TYR A 40 -7.00 0.67 -20.71
C TYR A 40 -8.39 1.29 -20.52
N MET A 41 -8.57 2.12 -19.49
CA MET A 41 -9.84 2.75 -19.19
C MET A 41 -10.04 3.98 -20.07
N HIS A 42 -11.10 3.93 -20.89
CA HIS A 42 -11.52 5.05 -21.72
C HIS A 42 -12.84 5.66 -21.24
N VAL A 43 -13.45 5.11 -20.18
CA VAL A 43 -14.81 5.48 -19.75
C VAL A 43 -14.93 5.72 -18.25
N TRP A 44 -15.55 6.83 -17.89
CA TRP A 44 -15.56 7.39 -16.53
C TRP A 44 -16.21 6.48 -15.48
N TRP A 45 -17.26 5.73 -15.82
CA TRP A 45 -17.97 4.87 -14.86
C TRP A 45 -17.15 3.68 -14.39
N GLN A 46 -16.13 3.28 -15.15
CA GLN A 46 -15.25 2.17 -14.78
C GLN A 46 -14.40 2.52 -13.54
N ILE A 47 -14.24 3.80 -13.20
CA ILE A 47 -13.45 4.29 -12.04
C ILE A 47 -14.15 3.99 -10.71
N ILE A 48 -15.47 3.90 -10.70
CA ILE A 48 -16.28 3.71 -9.48
C ILE A 48 -15.86 2.45 -8.70
N PRO A 49 -15.78 1.24 -9.29
CA PRO A 49 -15.31 0.06 -8.56
C PRO A 49 -13.85 0.18 -8.12
N LEU A 50 -13.01 0.91 -8.86
CA LEU A 50 -11.62 1.14 -8.48
C LEU A 50 -11.47 2.06 -7.26
N GLN A 51 -12.45 2.93 -7.00
CA GLN A 51 -12.45 3.76 -5.80
C GLN A 51 -12.75 2.97 -4.53
N LEU A 52 -13.52 1.89 -4.62
CA LEU A 52 -13.70 0.98 -3.48
C LEU A 52 -12.37 0.28 -3.17
N LEU A 53 -11.68 -0.22 -4.20
CA LEU A 53 -10.35 -0.81 -4.06
C LEU A 53 -9.34 0.19 -3.47
N HIS A 54 -9.44 1.46 -3.84
CA HIS A 54 -8.56 2.50 -3.31
C HIS A 54 -8.61 2.58 -1.79
N ALA A 55 -9.80 2.55 -1.19
CA ALA A 55 -9.95 2.61 0.26
C ALA A 55 -9.22 1.47 1.00
N PHE A 56 -9.24 0.27 0.43
CA PHE A 56 -8.50 -0.88 0.96
C PHE A 56 -7.00 -0.73 0.76
N THR A 57 -6.54 -0.34 -0.44
CA THR A 57 -5.10 -0.14 -0.70
C THR A 57 -4.50 0.92 0.22
N LEU A 58 -5.22 2.02 0.43
CA LEU A 58 -4.78 3.10 1.29
C LEU A 58 -4.74 2.63 2.74
N THR A 59 -5.83 2.03 3.24
CA THR A 59 -5.87 1.57 4.64
C THR A 59 -4.86 0.47 4.93
N PHE A 60 -4.88 -0.61 4.14
CA PHE A 60 -4.02 -1.77 4.39
C PHE A 60 -2.56 -1.46 4.08
N GLY A 61 -2.29 -0.59 3.10
CA GLY A 61 -0.93 -0.13 2.81
C GLY A 61 -0.41 0.82 3.88
N TYR A 62 -1.11 1.93 4.12
CA TYR A 62 -0.66 2.98 5.03
C TYR A 62 -0.67 2.53 6.49
N ILE A 63 -1.84 2.12 7.01
CA ILE A 63 -1.95 1.67 8.40
C ILE A 63 -1.21 0.35 8.59
N GLY A 64 -1.30 -0.56 7.61
CA GLY A 64 -0.63 -1.85 7.72
C GLY A 64 0.89 -1.72 7.80
N ALA A 65 1.50 -0.83 7.02
CA ALA A 65 2.94 -0.62 7.07
C ALA A 65 3.37 0.08 8.35
N ALA A 66 2.62 1.09 8.82
CA ALA A 66 2.88 1.71 10.12
C ALA A 66 2.81 0.68 11.26
N THR A 67 1.80 -0.20 11.23
CA THR A 67 1.65 -1.27 12.23
C THR A 67 2.76 -2.33 12.12
N PHE A 68 3.22 -2.64 10.90
CA PHE A 68 4.37 -3.51 10.69
C PHE A 68 5.63 -2.92 11.31
N MET A 69 5.89 -1.63 11.09
CA MET A 69 7.01 -0.91 11.71
C MET A 69 6.92 -0.96 13.23
N ASP A 70 5.72 -0.82 13.80
CA ASP A 70 5.52 -0.95 15.24
C ASP A 70 5.88 -2.32 15.77
N LEU A 71 5.42 -3.38 15.11
CA LEU A 71 5.59 -4.74 15.58
C LEU A 71 7.05 -5.21 15.50
N GLU A 72 7.81 -4.71 14.53
CA GLU A 72 9.23 -5.07 14.34
C GLU A 72 10.20 -4.14 15.08
N SER A 73 9.75 -2.97 15.55
CA SER A 73 10.61 -2.03 16.29
C SER A 73 10.61 -2.31 17.79
N PRO A 74 11.78 -2.24 18.47
CA PRO A 74 11.86 -2.18 19.93
C PRO A 74 11.04 -1.04 20.51
N GLN A 75 10.52 -1.21 21.72
CA GLN A 75 9.61 -0.27 22.37
C GLN A 75 10.23 1.13 22.53
N GLU A 76 11.54 1.19 22.74
CA GLU A 76 12.32 2.40 22.96
C GLU A 76 12.39 3.30 21.72
N ILE A 77 12.35 2.70 20.51
CA ILE A 77 12.48 3.43 19.24
C ILE A 77 11.21 3.40 18.39
N ARG A 78 10.14 2.74 18.85
CA ARG A 78 8.89 2.58 18.08
C ARG A 78 8.34 3.92 17.58
N PHE A 79 8.28 4.94 18.45
CA PHE A 79 7.82 6.27 18.05
C PHE A 79 8.72 6.90 16.98
N SER A 80 10.04 6.82 17.15
CA SER A 80 11.01 7.31 16.17
C SER A 80 10.92 6.55 14.84
N ALA A 81 10.69 5.24 14.87
CA ALA A 81 10.52 4.41 13.67
C ALA A 81 9.25 4.79 12.89
N GLN A 82 8.13 5.01 13.58
CA GLN A 82 6.91 5.52 12.95
C GLN A 82 7.12 6.93 12.37
N ALA A 83 7.77 7.82 13.13
CA ALA A 83 8.05 9.18 12.68
C ALA A 83 8.92 9.16 11.43
N PHE A 84 9.97 8.35 11.41
CA PHE A 84 10.83 8.17 10.24
C PHE A 84 10.06 7.60 9.04
N TYR A 85 9.23 6.58 9.24
CA TYR A 85 8.40 6.01 8.18
C TYR A 85 7.44 7.06 7.58
N SER A 86 6.69 7.76 8.43
CA SER A 86 5.66 8.71 7.99
C SER A 86 6.24 9.99 7.37
N THR A 87 7.39 10.47 7.86
CA THR A 87 7.98 11.74 7.40
C THR A 87 9.03 11.56 6.33
N PHE A 88 9.89 10.54 6.43
CA PHE A 88 10.97 10.36 5.48
C PHE A 88 10.57 9.38 4.38
N VAL A 89 10.25 8.14 4.74
CA VAL A 89 10.00 7.07 3.75
C VAL A 89 8.85 7.41 2.82
N LEU A 90 7.71 7.84 3.36
CA LEU A 90 6.54 8.19 2.54
C LEU A 90 6.78 9.41 1.64
N ASN A 91 7.45 10.45 2.14
CA ASN A 91 7.70 11.64 1.34
C ASN A 91 8.75 11.38 0.26
N SER A 92 9.81 10.62 0.56
CA SER A 92 10.78 10.19 -0.45
C SER A 92 10.13 9.34 -1.53
N ALA A 93 9.25 8.41 -1.17
CA ALA A 93 8.49 7.62 -2.14
C ALA A 93 7.55 8.49 -2.99
N ALA A 94 6.89 9.49 -2.39
CA ALA A 94 6.02 10.42 -3.11
C ALA A 94 6.80 11.28 -4.11
N ILE A 95 7.95 11.83 -3.69
CA ILE A 95 8.83 12.64 -4.56
C ILE A 95 9.36 11.80 -5.72
N ALA A 96 9.91 10.61 -5.43
CA ALA A 96 10.42 9.71 -6.46
C ALA A 96 9.30 9.28 -7.43
N GLY A 97 8.14 8.90 -6.90
CA GLY A 97 6.98 8.51 -7.69
C GLY A 97 6.46 9.63 -8.59
N ALA A 98 6.39 10.86 -8.08
CA ALA A 98 5.98 12.02 -8.88
C ALA A 98 7.00 12.37 -9.97
N PHE A 99 8.30 12.31 -9.64
CA PHE A 99 9.38 12.60 -10.58
C PHE A 99 9.40 11.59 -11.73
N PHE A 100 9.54 10.30 -11.43
CA PHE A 100 9.57 9.25 -12.45
C PHE A 100 8.22 9.13 -13.16
N GLY A 101 7.11 9.28 -12.42
CA GLY A 101 5.77 9.20 -13.00
C GLY A 101 5.49 10.32 -13.99
N GLY A 102 5.95 11.55 -13.69
CA GLY A 102 5.89 12.69 -14.60
C GLY A 102 6.70 12.45 -15.87
N GLN A 103 7.92 11.94 -15.75
CA GLN A 103 8.76 11.63 -16.92
C GLN A 103 8.14 10.53 -17.80
N ILE A 104 7.68 9.44 -17.20
CA ILE A 104 7.06 8.32 -17.92
C ILE A 104 5.79 8.76 -18.64
N SER A 105 4.92 9.52 -17.95
CA SER A 105 3.67 10.00 -18.53
C SER A 105 3.90 10.99 -19.66
N GLN A 106 4.92 11.84 -19.60
CA GLN A 106 5.27 12.76 -20.69
C GLN A 106 5.88 12.04 -21.90
N ALA A 107 6.75 11.04 -21.67
CA ALA A 107 7.46 10.35 -22.75
C ALA A 107 6.63 9.25 -23.43
N TRP A 108 5.85 8.49 -22.65
CA TRP A 108 5.13 7.29 -23.12
C TRP A 108 3.62 7.34 -22.85
N GLY A 109 3.12 8.35 -22.13
CA GLY A 109 1.70 8.48 -21.79
C GLY A 109 1.29 7.76 -20.51
N TYR A 110 0.07 8.04 -20.05
CA TYR A 110 -0.47 7.52 -18.79
C TYR A 110 -0.65 6.00 -18.78
N GLN A 111 -0.89 5.37 -19.93
CA GLN A 111 -1.01 3.92 -20.03
C GLN A 111 0.26 3.21 -19.51
N TRP A 112 1.42 3.63 -19.99
CA TRP A 112 2.70 3.07 -19.57
C TRP A 112 3.03 3.40 -18.13
N LEU A 113 2.66 4.59 -17.65
CA LEU A 113 2.78 4.95 -16.24
C LEU A 113 2.07 3.94 -15.34
N TYR A 114 0.79 3.66 -15.63
CA TYR A 114 -0.01 2.75 -14.82
C TYR A 114 0.48 1.30 -14.89
N LEU A 115 0.91 0.84 -16.08
CA LEU A 115 1.50 -0.49 -16.26
C LEU A 115 2.81 -0.65 -15.48
N ILE A 116 3.73 0.31 -15.60
CA ILE A 116 5.04 0.27 -14.92
C ILE A 116 4.84 0.29 -13.40
N ALA A 117 4.00 1.17 -12.88
CA ALA A 117 3.74 1.23 -11.45
C ALA A 117 3.06 -0.04 -10.91
N GLY A 118 2.15 -0.64 -11.69
CA GLY A 118 1.60 -1.97 -11.40
C GLY A 118 2.70 -3.05 -11.32
N MET A 119 3.61 -3.09 -12.29
CA MET A 119 4.72 -4.05 -12.32
C MET A 119 5.72 -3.85 -11.18
N VAL A 120 6.10 -2.61 -10.87
CA VAL A 120 6.95 -2.29 -9.72
C VAL A 120 6.31 -2.76 -8.42
N THR A 121 5.00 -2.54 -8.26
CA THR A 121 4.26 -3.01 -7.09
C THR A 121 4.21 -4.53 -7.02
N LEU A 122 4.04 -5.21 -8.15
CA LEU A 122 4.07 -6.68 -8.22
C LEU A 122 5.43 -7.24 -7.80
N VAL A 123 6.53 -6.65 -8.29
CA VAL A 123 7.90 -7.04 -7.88
C VAL A 123 8.10 -6.83 -6.38
N ALA A 124 7.65 -5.70 -5.84
CA ALA A 124 7.70 -5.43 -4.40
C ALA A 124 6.86 -6.44 -3.59
N ALA A 125 5.69 -6.84 -4.10
CA ALA A 125 4.84 -7.85 -3.47
C ALA A 125 5.52 -9.22 -3.43
N LEU A 126 6.15 -9.63 -4.53
CA LEU A 126 6.94 -10.87 -4.60
C LEU A 126 8.12 -10.83 -3.64
N PHE A 127 8.84 -9.69 -3.58
CA PHE A 127 9.92 -9.50 -2.64
C PHE A 127 9.45 -9.64 -1.19
N MET A 128 8.35 -8.98 -0.82
CA MET A 128 7.76 -9.12 0.52
C MET A 128 7.30 -10.55 0.81
N ALA A 129 6.73 -11.25 -0.18
CA ALA A 129 6.27 -12.62 0.00
C ALA A 129 7.43 -13.57 0.32
N VAL A 130 8.56 -13.43 -0.38
CA VAL A 130 9.73 -14.33 -0.29
C VAL A 130 10.65 -13.97 0.88
N PHE A 131 10.97 -12.69 1.08
CA PHE A 131 12.06 -12.28 1.97
C PHE A 131 11.60 -11.80 3.36
N VAL A 132 10.37 -11.29 3.48
CA VAL A 132 9.88 -10.75 4.76
C VAL A 132 9.18 -11.86 5.54
N LYS A 133 9.60 -12.15 6.77
CA LYS A 133 8.90 -13.10 7.64
C LYS A 133 7.68 -12.44 8.26
N ALA A 134 6.62 -13.22 8.53
CA ALA A 134 5.47 -12.69 9.22
C ALA A 134 5.89 -12.29 10.66
N PRO A 135 5.64 -11.03 11.08
CA PRO A 135 5.84 -10.64 12.47
C PRO A 135 5.08 -11.58 13.39
N ARG A 136 5.69 -11.98 14.51
CA ARG A 136 4.98 -12.80 15.50
C ARG A 136 3.77 -12.00 15.97
N HIS A 137 2.58 -12.57 15.78
CA HIS A 137 1.36 -12.02 16.36
C HIS A 137 1.62 -11.85 17.86
N PRO A 138 1.43 -10.66 18.47
CA PRO A 138 1.41 -10.59 19.92
C PRO A 138 0.28 -11.51 20.37
N ALA A 139 0.62 -12.52 21.17
CA ALA A 139 -0.36 -13.29 21.91
C ALA A 139 -1.08 -12.27 22.79
N HIS A 140 -2.28 -11.87 22.37
CA HIS A 140 -3.13 -11.03 23.20
C HIS A 140 -3.55 -11.87 24.40
N GLY A 141 -2.89 -11.64 25.55
CA GLY A 141 -3.44 -11.91 26.87
C GLY A 141 -4.42 -10.83 27.27
#